data_AF-A0A359ATR7-F1
#
_entry.id   AF-A0A359ATR7-F1
#
_cell.length_a   1.000
_cell.length_b   1.000
_cell.length_c   1.000
_cell.angle_alpha   90.00
_cell.angle_beta   90.00
_cell.angle_gamma   90.00
#
_symmetry.space_group_name_H-M   'P 1'
#
loop_
_entity.id
_entity.type
_entity.pdbx_description
1 polymer ?
#
loop_
_entity_poly.entity_id
_entity_poly.type
_entity_poly.pdbx_seq_one_letter_code
_entity_poly.pdbx_strand_id
1 'polypeptide(L)'
;ANRLFRSRIVFYPSMLMKDKTRYFVERSQCSVGIFVNRSFTDITHTLIVIRSEADQFLLRYARRLMINNQQVTIDIDDVHELLYTSPLLSDMYKDLQEKFSNRIKIM
;
A
#
# COMPACT_ATOMS: atom_id res chain seq x y z
N ALA A 1 9.43 -45.72 8.22
CA ALA A 1 8.51 -44.67 7.73
C ALA A 1 9.06 -43.30 8.13
N ASN A 2 9.81 -42.63 7.25
CA ASN A 2 10.34 -41.29 7.52
C ASN A 2 9.36 -40.23 7.01
N ARG A 3 8.60 -39.63 7.94
CA ARG A 3 7.81 -38.42 7.67
C ARG A 3 8.77 -37.24 7.51
N LEU A 4 9.03 -36.85 6.27
CA LEU A 4 9.62 -35.56 5.94
C LEU A 4 8.65 -34.47 6.40
N PHE A 5 8.93 -33.86 7.56
CA PHE A 5 8.31 -32.60 7.94
C PHE A 5 8.71 -31.54 6.92
N ARG A 6 7.82 -31.28 5.95
CA ARG A 6 7.87 -30.05 5.13
C ARG A 6 7.60 -28.88 6.09
N SER A 7 8.66 -28.36 6.72
CA SER A 7 8.62 -27.05 7.33
C SER A 7 8.26 -26.05 6.22
N ARG A 8 7.01 -25.61 6.17
CA ARG A 8 6.63 -24.43 5.39
C ARG A 8 7.40 -23.26 6.00
N ILE A 9 8.54 -22.93 5.40
CA ILE A 9 9.25 -21.69 5.70
C ILE A 9 8.30 -20.58 5.29
N VAL A 10 7.67 -19.96 6.27
CA VAL A 10 6.95 -18.70 6.07
C VAL A 10 8.03 -17.66 5.81
N PHE A 11 8.19 -17.27 4.54
CA PHE A 11 9.13 -16.21 4.16
C PHE A 11 8.65 -14.89 4.74
N TYR A 12 9.17 -14.52 5.91
CA TYR A 12 9.09 -13.16 6.40
C TYR A 12 10.02 -12.28 5.55
N PRO A 13 9.55 -11.16 4.99
CA PRO A 13 10.39 -10.26 4.19
C PRO A 13 11.69 -9.87 4.90
N SER A 14 11.66 -9.76 6.23
CA SER A 14 12.81 -9.47 7.08
C SER A 14 13.99 -10.45 6.95
N MET A 15 13.78 -11.72 6.54
CA MET A 15 14.86 -12.69 6.31
C MET A 15 15.53 -12.56 4.94
N LEU A 16 14.86 -11.94 3.95
CA LEU A 16 15.43 -11.64 2.61
C LEU A 16 16.02 -10.22 2.51
N MET A 17 15.72 -9.35 3.46
CA MET A 17 16.20 -7.95 3.52
C MET A 17 17.64 -7.83 4.05
N LYS A 18 18.56 -8.68 3.61
CA LYS A 18 19.98 -8.60 3.99
C LYS A 18 20.62 -7.35 3.34
N ASP A 19 20.52 -6.25 4.08
CA ASP A 19 21.25 -4.98 4.02
C ASP A 19 21.00 -4.03 2.85
N LYS A 20 21.00 -4.49 1.58
CA LYS A 20 20.89 -3.55 0.43
C LYS A 20 19.51 -2.93 0.30
N THR A 21 18.44 -3.73 0.41
CA THR A 21 17.06 -3.21 0.32
C THR A 21 16.78 -2.23 1.46
N ARG A 22 17.20 -2.58 2.70
CA ARG A 22 17.09 -1.68 3.85
C ARG A 22 17.85 -0.38 3.60
N TYR A 23 19.10 -0.46 3.13
CA TYR A 23 19.89 0.72 2.78
C TYR A 23 19.14 1.63 1.80
N PHE A 24 18.56 1.09 0.71
CA PHE A 24 17.80 1.91 -0.23
C PHE A 24 16.55 2.51 0.39
N VAL A 25 15.83 1.79 1.24
CA VAL A 25 14.64 2.34 1.93
C VAL A 25 15.03 3.48 2.87
N GLU A 26 16.12 3.33 3.63
CA GLU A 26 16.50 4.29 4.67
C GLU A 26 17.32 5.48 4.16
N ARG A 27 18.06 5.32 3.05
CA ARG A 27 19.01 6.34 2.56
C ARG A 27 18.52 7.10 1.33
N SER A 28 17.51 6.59 0.62
CA SER A 28 16.93 7.30 -0.52
C SER A 28 16.19 8.55 -0.06
N GLN A 29 16.49 9.70 -0.67
CA GLN A 29 15.77 10.96 -0.46
C GLN A 29 14.51 11.06 -1.34
N CYS A 30 13.86 9.92 -1.61
CA CYS A 30 12.69 9.81 -2.46
C CYS A 30 11.84 8.59 -2.10
N SER A 31 10.62 8.51 -2.62
CA SER A 31 9.76 7.34 -2.44
C SER A 31 10.38 6.10 -3.10
N VAL A 32 10.42 4.99 -2.36
CA VAL A 32 10.99 3.72 -2.83
C VAL A 32 9.88 2.70 -3.05
N GLY A 33 9.80 2.14 -4.25
CA GLY A 33 8.97 0.98 -4.56
C GLY A 33 9.79 -0.31 -4.45
N ILE A 34 9.30 -1.28 -3.68
CA ILE A 34 9.89 -2.63 -3.62
C ILE A 34 8.96 -3.57 -4.38
N PHE A 35 9.43 -4.07 -5.51
CA PHE A 35 8.71 -5.09 -6.27
C PHE A 35 9.11 -6.49 -5.81
N VAL A 36 8.14 -7.28 -5.37
CA VAL A 36 8.32 -8.69 -5.01
C VAL A 36 7.57 -9.54 -6.03
N ASN A 37 8.30 -10.16 -6.96
CA ASN A 37 7.70 -11.00 -7.98
C ASN A 37 7.20 -12.33 -7.38
N ARG A 38 5.89 -12.42 -7.11
CA ARG A 38 5.20 -13.65 -6.72
C ARG A 38 4.21 -14.08 -7.81
N SER A 39 4.70 -14.18 -9.04
CA SER A 39 3.86 -14.31 -10.24
C SER A 39 2.90 -13.13 -10.40
N PHE A 40 3.41 -11.94 -10.09
CA PHE A 40 2.63 -10.72 -10.16
C PHE A 40 2.37 -10.38 -11.64
N THR A 41 1.10 -10.29 -12.03
CA THR A 41 0.69 -9.98 -13.40
C THR A 41 0.06 -8.61 -13.53
N ASP A 42 -0.77 -8.21 -12.56
CA ASP A 42 -1.52 -6.96 -12.60
C ASP A 42 -1.84 -6.44 -11.19
N ILE A 43 -2.03 -5.13 -11.07
CA ILE A 43 -2.51 -4.47 -9.86
C ILE A 43 -4.04 -4.56 -9.88
N THR A 44 -4.63 -5.37 -9.00
CA THR A 44 -6.10 -5.50 -8.92
C THR A 44 -6.66 -4.90 -7.64
N HIS A 45 -5.95 -5.08 -6.52
CA HIS A 45 -6.34 -4.63 -5.20
C HIS A 45 -5.14 -3.99 -4.51
N THR A 46 -5.32 -2.81 -3.94
CA THR A 46 -4.25 -2.07 -3.24
C THR A 46 -4.72 -1.64 -1.86
N LEU A 47 -3.93 -1.96 -0.84
CA LEU A 47 -4.13 -1.43 0.52
C LEU A 47 -3.27 -0.18 0.71
N ILE A 48 -3.87 0.88 1.22
CA ILE A 48 -3.20 2.11 1.63
C ILE A 48 -3.36 2.25 3.13
N VAL A 49 -2.26 2.48 3.85
CA VAL A 49 -2.27 2.65 5.30
C VAL A 49 -1.89 4.10 5.59
N ILE A 50 -2.79 4.82 6.27
CA ILE A 50 -2.58 6.22 6.68
C ILE A 50 -2.41 6.24 8.20
N ARG A 51 -1.29 6.78 8.67
CA ARG A 51 -0.99 6.91 10.11
C ARG A 51 -0.81 8.36 10.55
N SER A 52 -0.50 9.25 9.63
CA SER A 52 -0.28 10.67 9.92
C SER A 52 -0.66 11.52 8.72
N GLU A 53 -0.83 12.83 8.93
CA GLU A 53 -1.04 13.77 7.82
C GLU A 53 0.12 13.78 6.82
N ALA A 54 1.33 13.42 7.25
CA ALA A 54 2.48 13.31 6.37
C ALA A 54 2.28 12.25 5.27
N ASP A 55 1.38 11.28 5.48
CA ASP A 55 1.02 10.23 4.53
C ASP A 55 0.07 10.71 3.43
N GLN A 56 -0.30 12.00 3.37
CA GLN A 56 -1.16 12.58 2.33
C GLN A 56 -0.70 12.25 0.89
N PHE A 57 0.59 12.01 0.69
CA PHE A 57 1.11 11.66 -0.63
C PHE A 57 0.56 10.32 -1.13
N LEU A 58 0.17 9.42 -0.24
CA LEU A 58 -0.44 8.13 -0.56
C LEU A 58 -1.80 8.31 -1.22
N LEU A 59 -2.62 9.28 -0.78
CA LEU A 59 -3.89 9.60 -1.45
C LEU A 59 -3.65 10.12 -2.88
N ARG A 60 -2.59 10.91 -3.10
CA ARG A 60 -2.20 11.33 -4.46
C ARG A 60 -1.69 10.17 -5.31
N TYR A 61 -1.06 9.18 -4.69
CA TYR A 61 -0.62 7.96 -5.37
C TYR A 61 -1.82 7.09 -5.74
N ALA A 62 -2.77 6.90 -4.82
CA ALA A 62 -4.05 6.25 -5.02
C ALA A 62 -4.76 6.80 -6.26
N ARG A 63 -4.89 8.13 -6.33
CA ARG A 63 -5.52 8.82 -7.47
C ARG A 63 -4.87 8.44 -8.80
N ARG A 64 -3.54 8.51 -8.88
CA ARG A 64 -2.78 8.20 -10.10
C ARG A 64 -2.91 6.73 -10.48
N LEU A 65 -2.86 5.85 -9.47
CA LEU A 65 -3.01 4.41 -9.66
C LEU A 65 -4.40 4.09 -10.26
N MET A 66 -5.45 4.70 -9.74
CA MET A 66 -6.84 4.47 -10.21
C MET A 66 -7.14 5.10 -11.58
N ILE A 67 -6.47 6.19 -11.95
CA ILE A 67 -6.55 6.79 -13.29
C ILE A 67 -5.91 5.87 -14.32
N ASN A 68 -4.73 5.32 -13.99
CA ASN A 68 -3.96 4.51 -14.93
C ASN A 68 -4.46 3.06 -15.02
N ASN A 69 -5.18 2.58 -13.99
CA ASN A 69 -5.66 1.20 -13.92
C ASN A 69 -7.16 1.19 -13.60
N GLN A 70 -7.98 0.91 -14.62
CA GLN A 70 -9.44 0.96 -14.51
C GLN A 70 -10.03 -0.12 -13.61
N GLN A 71 -9.31 -1.23 -13.41
CA GLN A 71 -9.77 -2.37 -12.63
C GLN A 71 -9.27 -2.37 -11.17
N VAL A 72 -8.37 -1.45 -10.81
CA VAL A 72 -7.85 -1.36 -9.44
C VAL A 72 -8.94 -0.93 -8.47
N THR A 73 -9.03 -1.65 -7.36
CA THR A 73 -9.73 -1.24 -6.14
C THR A 73 -8.73 -0.86 -5.05
N ILE A 74 -9.12 0.08 -4.20
CA ILE A 74 -8.30 0.60 -3.10
C ILE A 74 -9.04 0.48 -1.78
N ASP A 75 -8.37 -0.13 -0.81
CA ASP A 75 -8.80 -0.20 0.57
C ASP A 75 -7.90 0.74 1.38
N ILE A 76 -8.50 1.62 2.19
CA ILE A 76 -7.76 2.54 3.07
C ILE A 76 -7.92 2.09 4.51
N ASP A 77 -6.80 1.75 5.15
CA ASP A 77 -6.68 1.57 6.60
C ASP A 77 -6.27 2.92 7.22
N ASP A 78 -7.24 3.60 7.81
CA ASP A 78 -7.07 4.90 8.46
C ASP A 78 -6.87 4.73 9.96
N VAL A 79 -5.62 4.52 10.36
CA VAL A 79 -5.23 4.03 11.68
C VAL A 79 -5.64 4.98 12.82
N HIS A 80 -5.77 6.27 12.53
CA HIS A 80 -6.08 7.31 13.52
C HIS A 80 -7.28 8.17 13.10
N GLU A 81 -8.16 7.65 12.24
CA GLU A 81 -9.36 8.35 11.77
C GLU A 81 -9.07 9.75 11.18
N LEU A 82 -7.92 9.88 10.52
CA LEU A 82 -7.43 11.14 9.95
C LEU A 82 -8.25 11.60 8.74
N LEU A 83 -8.94 10.71 8.04
CA LEU A 83 -9.87 11.08 6.97
C LEU A 83 -11.10 11.84 7.49
N TYR A 84 -11.39 11.71 8.79
CA TYR A 84 -12.48 12.43 9.47
C TYR A 84 -11.98 13.59 10.32
N THR A 85 -10.77 13.49 10.88
CA THR A 85 -10.23 14.48 11.83
C THR A 85 -9.30 15.52 11.19
N SER A 86 -8.65 15.20 10.07
CA SER A 86 -7.79 16.13 9.33
C SER A 86 -8.56 16.76 8.15
N PRO A 87 -8.76 18.09 8.12
CA PRO A 87 -9.42 18.76 7.00
C PRO A 87 -8.73 18.49 5.66
N LEU A 88 -7.40 18.51 5.67
CA LEU A 88 -6.56 18.26 4.48
C LEU A 88 -6.82 16.87 3.90
N LEU A 89 -6.76 15.83 4.72
CA LEU A 89 -6.97 14.45 4.26
C LEU A 89 -8.44 14.18 3.93
N SER A 90 -9.37 14.78 4.66
CA SER A 90 -10.81 14.68 4.39
C SER A 90 -11.14 15.20 3.00
N ASP A 91 -10.64 16.38 2.63
CA ASP A 91 -10.89 16.97 1.32
C ASP A 91 -10.26 16.15 0.18
N MET A 92 -9.04 15.64 0.39
CA MET A 92 -8.38 14.75 -0.56
C MET A 92 -9.14 13.42 -0.74
N TYR A 93 -9.68 12.86 0.34
CA TYR A 93 -10.46 11.63 0.29
C TYR A 93 -11.82 11.84 -0.37
N LYS A 94 -12.50 12.96 -0.11
CA LYS A 94 -13.74 13.32 -0.81
C LYS A 94 -13.51 13.43 -2.32
N ASP A 95 -12.44 14.09 -2.77
CA ASP A 95 -12.09 14.16 -4.21
C ASP A 95 -11.90 12.77 -4.83
N LEU A 96 -11.28 11.84 -4.09
CA LEU A 96 -11.11 10.46 -4.53
C LEU A 96 -12.44 9.70 -4.57
N GLN A 97 -13.27 9.85 -3.54
CA GLN A 97 -14.55 9.17 -3.42
C GLN A 97 -15.54 9.66 -4.50
N GLU A 98 -15.55 10.94 -4.81
CA GLU A 98 -16.37 11.49 -5.90
C GLU A 98 -15.99 10.91 -7.27
N LYS A 99 -14.68 10.72 -7.51
CA LYS A 99 -14.18 10.21 -8.80
C LYS A 99 -14.25 8.69 -8.93
N PHE A 100 -14.18 7.97 -7.82
CA PHE A 100 -13.96 6.53 -7.81
C PHE A 100 -14.82 5.77 -6.80
N SER A 101 -15.99 6.29 -6.45
CA SER A 101 -16.91 5.80 -5.40
C SER A 101 -17.05 4.27 -5.28
N ASN A 102 -17.12 3.54 -6.40
CA ASN A 102 -17.30 2.09 -6.40
C ASN A 102 -15.99 1.27 -6.30
N ARG A 103 -14.84 1.95 -6.22
CA ARG A 103 -13.51 1.34 -6.25
C ARG A 103 -12.62 1.77 -5.08
N ILE A 104 -13.15 2.54 -4.13
CA ILE A 104 -12.44 2.97 -2.93
C ILE A 104 -13.31 2.75 -1.70
N LYS A 105 -12.74 2.18 -0.64
CA LYS A 105 -13.41 2.02 0.66
C LYS A 105 -12.45 2.19 1.82
N ILE A 106 -12.97 2.64 2.96
CA ILE A 106 -12.26 2.65 4.24
C ILE A 106 -12.53 1.31 4.94
N MET A 107 -11.50 0.72 5.54
CA MET A 107 -11.58 -0.53 6.33
C MET A 107 -11.79 -0.29 7.81
#